data_AF-A0A914TUS6-F1
#
_entry.id   AF-A0A914TUS6-F1
#
_cell.length_a   1.000
_cell.length_b   1.000
_cell.length_c   1.000
_cell.angle_alpha   90.00
_cell.angle_beta   90.00
_cell.angle_gamma   90.00
#
_symmetry.space_group_name_H-M   'P 1'
#
loop_
_entity.id
_entity.type
_entity.pdbx_description
1 polymer ?
#
loop_
_entity_poly.entity_id
_entity_poly.type
_entity_poly.pdbx_seq_one_letter_code
_entity_poly.pdbx_strand_id
1 'polypeptide(L)'
;MPKKIQKTLTPAELLEAEKNSYRLFRFTATEITTRLTGIMIDTWTTVYNSHIAPALVDPSAPAKAVKKFSYAVLELLFQRGRFGTVFNDWKEYIAATIFRVPPLPEAADYDDQEDLDKEIEELEERIRQRRAEIEMVENERNNTRIAIEAIRAYKKAVADSVVAMEH
;
A
#
# COMPACT_ATOMS: atom_id res chain seq x y z
N MET A 1 -17.08 22.34 30.36
CA MET A 1 -16.25 22.89 29.27
C MET A 1 -15.06 21.95 29.08
N PRO A 2 -14.84 21.33 27.91
CA PRO A 2 -13.61 20.59 27.70
C PRO A 2 -12.45 21.61 27.78
N LYS A 3 -11.46 21.28 28.60
CA LYS A 3 -10.29 22.11 28.87
C LYS A 3 -9.61 22.50 27.54
N LYS A 4 -9.13 23.74 27.46
CA LYS A 4 -8.29 24.29 26.37
C LYS A 4 -7.42 23.19 25.77
N ILE A 5 -7.66 22.83 24.52
CA ILE A 5 -6.76 21.95 23.77
C ILE A 5 -5.38 22.62 23.84
N GLN A 6 -4.47 21.87 24.42
CA GLN A 6 -3.12 22.27 24.78
C GLN A 6 -2.37 22.72 23.52
N LYS A 7 -1.62 23.83 23.65
CA LYS A 7 -0.54 24.32 22.78
C LYS A 7 -0.67 23.92 21.30
N THR A 8 -1.17 24.85 20.49
CA THR A 8 -1.21 24.72 19.03
C THR A 8 0.19 24.36 18.52
N LEU A 9 0.33 23.16 17.96
CA LEU A 9 1.58 22.69 17.38
C LEU A 9 1.93 23.56 16.17
N THR A 10 3.21 23.85 16.01
CA THR A 10 3.71 24.48 14.79
C THR A 10 3.51 23.54 13.59
N PRO A 11 3.47 24.07 12.35
CA PRO A 11 3.35 23.23 11.15
C PRO A 11 4.42 22.13 11.07
N ALA A 12 5.64 22.41 11.53
CA ALA A 12 6.73 21.43 11.58
C ALA A 12 6.46 20.29 12.58
N GLU A 13 5.97 20.62 13.79
CA GLU A 13 5.63 19.62 14.81
C GLU A 13 4.44 18.75 14.39
N LEU A 14 3.47 19.31 13.65
CA LEU A 14 2.36 18.55 13.06
C LEU A 14 2.85 17.56 12.00
N LEU A 15 3.73 18.01 11.12
CA LEU A 15 4.31 17.14 10.08
C LEU A 15 5.11 15.99 10.70
N GLU A 16 5.87 16.25 11.75
CA GLU A 16 6.66 15.23 12.44
C GLU A 16 5.78 14.23 13.20
N ALA A 17 4.71 14.70 13.85
CA ALA A 17 3.70 13.83 14.46
C ALA A 17 3.02 12.91 13.42
N GLU A 18 2.76 13.41 12.22
CA GLU A 18 2.18 12.60 11.13
C GLU A 18 3.14 11.53 10.63
N LYS A 19 4.42 11.86 10.46
CA LYS A 19 5.46 10.86 10.11
C LYS A 19 5.58 9.78 11.18
N ASN A 20 5.58 10.16 12.46
CA ASN A 20 5.66 9.19 13.56
C ASN A 20 4.42 8.30 13.64
N SER A 21 3.23 8.86 13.39
CA SER A 21 1.98 8.09 13.28
C SER A 21 2.06 7.05 12.16
N TYR A 22 2.54 7.45 10.98
CA TYR A 22 2.70 6.55 9.85
C TYR A 22 3.76 5.46 10.11
N ARG A 23 4.87 5.79 10.76
CA ARG A 23 5.90 4.81 11.15
C ARG A 23 5.33 3.73 12.09
N LEU A 24 4.52 4.13 13.07
CA LEU A 24 4.01 3.22 14.09
C LEU A 24 2.78 2.42 13.62
N PHE A 25 1.85 3.07 12.91
CA PHE A 25 0.54 2.50 12.59
C PHE A 25 0.32 2.20 11.10
N ARG A 26 1.25 2.62 10.22
CA ARG A 26 1.12 2.55 8.75
C ARG A 26 -0.09 3.32 8.18
N PHE A 27 -0.59 4.29 8.95
CA PHE A 27 -1.54 5.31 8.51
C PHE A 27 -1.29 6.60 9.28
N THR A 28 -1.68 7.72 8.69
CA THR A 28 -1.58 9.06 9.31
C THR A 28 -2.81 9.38 10.17
N ALA A 29 -2.66 10.30 11.13
CA ALA A 29 -3.78 10.80 11.93
C ALA A 29 -4.83 11.47 11.02
N THR A 30 -4.37 12.19 10.00
CA THR A 30 -5.24 12.76 8.96
C THR A 30 -5.99 11.68 8.16
N GLU A 31 -5.34 10.59 7.75
CA GLU A 31 -5.99 9.50 7.00
C GLU A 31 -7.09 8.83 7.82
N ILE A 32 -6.81 8.45 9.07
CA ILE A 32 -7.79 7.75 9.90
C ILE A 32 -8.96 8.66 10.27
N THR A 33 -8.71 9.92 10.61
CA THR A 33 -9.77 10.89 10.91
C THR A 33 -10.63 11.18 9.68
N THR A 34 -10.04 11.25 8.48
CA THR A 34 -10.79 11.39 7.22
C THR A 34 -11.68 10.18 6.94
N ARG A 35 -11.16 8.96 7.13
CA ARG A 35 -11.95 7.73 6.95
C ARG A 35 -13.11 7.64 7.93
N LEU A 36 -12.87 7.94 9.21
CA LEU A 36 -13.91 7.99 10.24
C LEU A 36 -14.96 9.07 9.93
N THR A 37 -14.54 10.18 9.33
CA THR A 37 -15.46 11.22 8.83
C THR A 37 -16.42 10.67 7.80
N GLY A 38 -15.91 9.98 6.78
CA GLY A 38 -16.73 9.35 5.74
C GLY A 38 -17.75 8.38 6.34
N ILE A 39 -17.29 7.46 7.20
CA ILE A 39 -18.16 6.46 7.85
C ILE A 39 -19.29 7.12 8.64
N MET A 40 -18.99 8.17 9.42
CA MET A 40 -20.01 8.87 10.20
C MET A 40 -21.03 9.59 9.30
N ILE A 41 -20.58 10.26 8.23
CA ILE A 41 -21.47 10.91 7.26
C ILE A 41 -22.37 9.88 6.58
N ASP A 42 -21.81 8.77 6.13
CA ASP A 42 -22.54 7.70 5.44
C ASP A 42 -23.58 7.05 6.35
N THR A 43 -23.19 6.73 7.59
CA THR A 43 -24.07 6.13 8.60
C THR A 43 -25.23 7.06 8.91
N TRP A 44 -24.95 8.34 9.16
CA TRP A 44 -25.99 9.32 9.47
C TRP A 44 -26.91 9.57 8.28
N THR A 45 -26.36 9.67 7.07
CA THR A 45 -27.14 9.82 5.84
C THR A 45 -28.08 8.63 5.65
N THR A 46 -27.61 7.42 5.95
CA THR A 46 -28.41 6.19 5.89
C THR A 46 -29.54 6.23 6.92
N VAL A 47 -29.21 6.47 8.19
CA VAL A 47 -30.21 6.55 9.28
C VAL A 47 -31.26 7.63 8.99
N TYR A 48 -30.81 8.80 8.54
CA TYR A 48 -31.71 9.91 8.22
C TYR A 48 -32.67 9.53 7.10
N ASN A 49 -32.17 9.01 5.98
CA ASN A 49 -33.03 8.68 4.84
C ASN A 49 -33.94 7.48 5.09
N SER A 50 -33.49 6.48 5.86
CA SER A 50 -34.23 5.24 6.11
C SER A 50 -35.27 5.36 7.22
N HIS A 51 -35.05 6.21 8.22
CA HIS A 51 -35.88 6.24 9.42
C HIS A 51 -36.45 7.61 9.76
N ILE A 52 -35.69 8.69 9.52
CA ILE A 52 -36.07 10.03 9.96
C ILE A 52 -36.89 10.74 8.88
N ALA A 53 -36.40 10.78 7.64
CA ALA A 53 -37.08 11.44 6.52
C ALA A 53 -38.50 10.89 6.28
N PRO A 54 -38.76 9.56 6.31
CA PRO A 54 -40.11 9.03 6.16
C PRO A 54 -41.07 9.41 7.30
N ALA A 55 -40.54 9.67 8.50
CA ALA A 55 -41.32 10.09 9.66
C ALA A 55 -41.64 11.60 9.68
N LEU A 56 -40.82 12.40 8.99
CA LEU A 56 -40.94 13.87 8.96
C LEU A 56 -41.70 14.41 7.75
N VAL A 57 -41.94 13.57 6.75
CA VAL A 57 -42.51 13.98 5.47
C VAL A 57 -43.89 13.35 5.30
N ASP A 58 -44.83 14.17 4.85
CA ASP A 58 -46.15 13.72 4.41
C ASP A 58 -46.03 12.53 3.44
N PRO A 59 -46.70 11.39 3.69
CA PRO A 59 -46.68 10.22 2.81
C PRO A 59 -47.13 10.51 1.38
N SER A 60 -47.91 11.57 1.17
CA SER A 60 -48.38 12.02 -0.15
C SER A 60 -47.38 12.93 -0.88
N ALA A 61 -46.27 13.30 -0.24
CA ALA A 61 -45.29 14.19 -0.83
C ALA A 61 -44.56 13.55 -2.02
N PRO A 62 -44.31 14.31 -3.11
CA PRO A 62 -43.53 13.80 -4.24
C PRO A 62 -42.11 13.40 -3.81
N ALA A 63 -41.66 12.20 -4.19
CA ALA A 63 -40.33 11.67 -3.83
C ALA A 63 -39.17 12.63 -4.14
N LYS A 64 -39.30 13.44 -5.21
CA LYS A 64 -38.31 14.47 -5.58
C LYS A 64 -38.22 15.60 -4.54
N ALA A 65 -39.35 16.00 -3.95
CA ALA A 65 -39.40 17.00 -2.89
C ALA A 65 -38.80 16.46 -1.59
N VAL A 66 -39.12 15.21 -1.24
CA VAL A 66 -38.52 14.48 -0.09
C VAL A 66 -37.00 14.44 -0.22
N LYS A 67 -36.49 14.00 -1.37
CA LYS A 67 -35.05 13.93 -1.63
C LYS A 67 -34.37 15.29 -1.52
N LYS A 68 -34.99 16.36 -2.05
CA LYS A 68 -34.46 17.72 -1.96
C LYS A 68 -34.43 18.23 -0.51
N PHE A 69 -35.47 17.96 0.26
CA PHE A 69 -35.53 18.30 1.69
C PHE A 69 -34.45 17.54 2.48
N SER A 70 -34.29 16.25 2.24
CA SER A 70 -33.24 15.45 2.87
C SER A 70 -31.84 15.98 2.60
N TYR A 71 -31.53 16.35 1.35
CA TYR A 71 -30.26 16.99 1.03
C TYR A 71 -30.06 18.31 1.76
N ALA A 72 -31.08 19.16 1.82
CA ALA A 72 -30.98 20.44 2.52
C ALA A 72 -30.71 20.28 4.03
N VAL A 73 -31.35 19.29 4.67
CA VAL A 73 -31.12 18.98 6.10
C VAL A 73 -29.71 18.43 6.32
N LEU A 74 -29.24 17.50 5.47
CA LEU A 74 -27.89 16.95 5.58
C LEU A 74 -26.82 18.02 5.31
N GLU A 75 -27.03 18.89 4.33
CA GLU A 75 -26.15 20.02 4.03
C GLU A 75 -26.09 21.00 5.21
N LEU A 76 -27.25 21.32 5.82
CA LEU A 76 -27.31 22.14 7.03
C LEU A 76 -26.60 21.49 8.20
N LEU A 77 -26.71 20.18 8.40
CA LEU A 77 -26.05 19.49 9.50
C LEU A 77 -24.54 19.39 9.31
N PHE A 78 -24.10 18.99 8.11
CA PHE A 78 -22.69 18.69 7.84
C PHE A 78 -21.85 19.87 7.36
N GLN A 79 -22.41 20.76 6.54
CA GLN A 79 -21.63 21.86 5.95
C GLN A 79 -21.82 23.20 6.68
N ARG A 80 -23.02 23.47 7.23
CA ARG A 80 -23.34 24.76 7.88
C ARG A 80 -23.67 24.66 9.36
N GLY A 81 -23.66 23.46 9.91
CA GLY A 81 -24.20 23.16 11.24
C GLY A 81 -23.14 22.99 12.30
N ARG A 82 -23.61 22.86 13.55
CA ARG A 82 -22.77 22.49 14.70
C ARG A 82 -22.06 21.15 14.52
N PHE A 83 -22.58 20.27 13.66
CA PHE A 83 -21.93 18.99 13.40
C PHE A 83 -20.56 19.21 12.76
N GLY A 84 -20.45 19.99 11.67
CA GLY A 84 -19.16 20.26 11.03
C GLY A 84 -18.11 20.89 11.96
N THR A 85 -18.53 21.77 12.87
CA THR A 85 -17.63 22.40 13.86
C THR A 85 -17.22 21.44 14.97
N VAL A 86 -18.17 20.74 15.60
CA VAL A 86 -17.87 19.70 16.60
C VAL A 86 -17.02 18.58 16.00
N PHE A 87 -17.21 18.29 14.72
CA PHE A 87 -16.42 17.29 14.01
C PHE A 87 -14.99 17.76 13.75
N ASN A 88 -14.80 19.03 13.40
CA ASN A 88 -13.46 19.59 13.26
C ASN A 88 -12.73 19.59 14.60
N ASP A 89 -13.38 20.02 15.68
CA ASP A 89 -12.83 19.97 17.04
C ASP A 89 -12.47 18.53 17.45
N TRP A 90 -13.32 17.55 17.09
CA TRP A 90 -13.06 16.14 17.35
C TRP A 90 -11.89 15.59 16.53
N LYS A 91 -11.78 15.95 15.23
CA LYS A 91 -10.64 15.57 14.39
C LYS A 91 -9.34 16.12 14.96
N GLU A 92 -9.33 17.40 15.34
CA GLU A 92 -8.19 18.05 15.98
C GLU A 92 -7.84 17.37 17.31
N TYR A 93 -8.84 17.06 18.15
CA TYR A 93 -8.63 16.36 19.41
C TYR A 93 -8.02 14.97 19.21
N ILE A 94 -8.54 14.18 18.27
CA ILE A 94 -8.05 12.83 17.97
C ILE A 94 -6.63 12.87 17.43
N ALA A 95 -6.34 13.76 16.49
CA ALA A 95 -4.99 13.94 15.96
C ALA A 95 -4.00 14.40 17.05
N ALA A 96 -4.42 15.33 17.92
CA ALA A 96 -3.57 15.90 18.95
C ALA A 96 -3.41 15.02 20.21
N THR A 97 -4.31 14.06 20.45
CA THR A 97 -4.36 13.31 21.72
C THR A 97 -4.25 11.80 21.55
N ILE A 98 -4.94 11.22 20.56
CA ILE A 98 -5.01 9.76 20.38
C ILE A 98 -3.90 9.29 19.46
N PHE A 99 -3.73 9.95 18.32
CA PHE A 99 -2.70 9.63 17.34
C PHE A 99 -1.45 10.50 17.48
N ARG A 100 -1.36 11.28 18.57
CA ARG A 100 -0.11 11.98 18.87
C ARG A 100 0.92 10.97 19.33
N VAL A 101 1.73 10.52 18.37
CA VAL A 101 2.93 9.74 18.67
C VAL A 101 4.00 10.75 19.12
N PRO A 102 4.53 10.64 20.36
CA PRO A 102 5.67 11.45 20.78
C PRO A 102 6.84 11.22 19.83
N PRO A 103 7.90 12.06 19.85
CA PRO A 103 9.13 11.74 19.14
C PRO A 103 9.51 10.32 19.51
N LEU A 104 9.47 9.42 18.52
CA LEU A 104 9.97 8.08 18.73
C LEU A 104 11.44 8.26 19.15
N PRO A 105 11.96 7.50 20.13
CA PRO A 105 13.41 7.48 20.34
C PRO A 105 14.01 7.28 18.95
N GLU A 106 14.91 8.17 18.55
CA GLU A 106 15.55 8.18 17.23
C GLU A 106 15.68 6.73 16.83
N ALA A 107 14.87 6.33 15.84
CA ALA A 107 14.81 4.94 15.42
C ALA A 107 16.26 4.62 15.16
N ALA A 108 16.88 3.79 16.04
CA ALA A 108 18.33 3.65 16.12
C ALA A 108 18.81 3.73 14.70
N ASP A 109 19.46 4.85 14.35
CA ASP A 109 19.74 5.16 12.95
C ASP A 109 20.33 3.86 12.43
N TYR A 110 19.68 3.28 11.42
CA TYR A 110 20.20 2.07 10.81
C TYR A 110 21.49 2.53 10.12
N ASP A 111 22.56 2.62 10.91
CA ASP A 111 23.97 2.70 10.48
C ASP A 111 24.27 1.55 9.51
N ASP A 112 23.42 0.54 9.47
CA ASP A 112 23.48 -0.59 8.58
C ASP A 112 23.02 -0.27 7.13
N GLN A 113 22.64 0.96 6.77
CA GLN A 113 22.26 1.24 5.38
C GLN A 113 23.46 1.10 4.41
N GLU A 114 24.66 1.49 4.84
CA GLU A 114 25.90 1.24 4.10
C GLU A 114 26.24 -0.26 4.06
N ASP A 115 26.01 -0.98 5.16
CA ASP A 115 26.23 -2.43 5.22
C ASP A 115 25.24 -3.20 4.35
N LEU A 116 23.99 -2.74 4.26
CA LEU A 116 22.97 -3.29 3.37
C LEU A 116 23.27 -2.99 1.90
N ASP A 117 23.72 -1.77 1.58
CA ASP A 117 24.12 -1.43 0.21
C ASP A 117 25.33 -2.26 -0.22
N LYS A 118 26.27 -2.51 0.69
CA LYS A 118 27.42 -3.40 0.46
C LYS A 118 27.01 -4.86 0.32
N GLU A 119 26.09 -5.36 1.14
CA GLU A 119 25.56 -6.72 1.02
C GLU A 119 24.81 -6.90 -0.32
N ILE A 120 24.07 -5.89 -0.77
CA ILE A 120 23.42 -5.88 -2.08
C ILE A 120 24.47 -5.94 -3.19
N GLU A 121 25.52 -5.12 -3.15
CA GLU A 121 26.58 -5.13 -4.17
C GLU A 121 27.31 -6.49 -4.23
N GLU A 122 27.61 -7.09 -3.07
CA GLU A 122 28.21 -8.43 -2.99
C GLU A 122 27.29 -9.51 -3.57
N LEU A 123 25.98 -9.43 -3.30
CA LEU A 123 25.00 -10.36 -3.85
C LEU A 123 24.83 -10.19 -5.37
N GLU A 124 24.83 -8.95 -5.88
CA GLU A 124 24.77 -8.67 -7.32
C GLU A 124 25.99 -9.23 -8.06
N GLU A 125 27.19 -9.08 -7.49
CA GLU A 125 28.42 -9.62 -8.08
C GLU A 125 28.42 -11.16 -8.05
N ARG A 126 27.96 -11.78 -6.95
CA ARG A 126 27.79 -13.25 -6.88
C ARG A 126 26.79 -13.76 -7.92
N ILE A 127 25.71 -13.03 -8.17
CA ILE A 127 24.74 -13.37 -9.23
C ILE A 127 25.40 -13.28 -10.60
N ARG A 128 26.21 -12.25 -10.85
CA ARG A 128 26.94 -12.07 -12.11
C ARG A 128 27.91 -13.23 -12.36
N GLN A 129 28.68 -13.62 -11.36
CA GLN A 129 29.62 -14.75 -11.43
C GLN A 129 28.89 -16.07 -11.69
N ARG A 130 27.81 -16.35 -10.96
CA ARG A 130 27.00 -17.57 -11.19
C ARG A 130 26.39 -17.62 -12.59
N ARG A 131 25.98 -16.48 -13.16
CA ARG A 131 25.49 -16.45 -14.55
C ARG A 131 26.58 -16.84 -15.54
N ALA A 132 27.80 -16.34 -15.35
CA ALA A 132 28.93 -16.71 -16.19
C ALA A 132 29.29 -18.21 -16.05
N GLU A 133 29.24 -18.76 -14.84
CA GLU A 133 29.43 -20.20 -14.60
C GLU A 133 28.36 -21.04 -15.30
N ILE A 134 27.09 -20.63 -15.23
CA ILE A 134 25.98 -21.32 -15.91
C ILE A 134 26.22 -21.31 -17.43
N GLU A 135 26.57 -20.17 -18.01
CA GLU A 135 26.84 -20.05 -19.45
C GLU A 135 28.02 -20.94 -19.89
N MET A 136 29.07 -21.02 -19.08
CA MET A 136 30.21 -21.91 -19.34
C MET A 136 29.78 -23.38 -19.33
N VAL A 137 29.00 -23.80 -18.33
CA VAL A 137 28.47 -25.18 -18.23
C VAL A 137 27.52 -25.51 -19.40
N GLU A 138 26.69 -24.55 -19.82
CA GLU A 138 25.82 -24.72 -20.99
C GLU A 138 26.61 -24.90 -22.29
N ASN A 139 27.68 -24.11 -22.46
CA ASN A 139 28.59 -24.24 -23.60
C ASN A 139 29.30 -25.61 -23.60
N GLU A 140 29.81 -26.07 -22.46
CA GLU A 140 30.42 -27.40 -22.32
C GLU A 140 29.42 -28.52 -22.62
N ARG A 141 28.18 -28.39 -22.14
CA ARG A 141 27.11 -29.34 -22.44
C ARG A 141 26.81 -29.39 -23.94
N ASN A 142 26.75 -28.25 -24.61
CA ASN A 142 26.51 -28.19 -26.06
C ASN A 142 27.68 -28.78 -26.85
N ASN A 143 28.92 -28.46 -26.48
CA ASN A 143 30.12 -29.05 -27.09
C ASN A 143 30.15 -30.57 -26.94
N THR A 144 29.81 -31.06 -25.75
CA THR A 144 29.71 -32.50 -25.47
C THR A 144 28.62 -33.15 -26.32
N ARG A 145 27.45 -32.52 -26.46
CA ARG A 145 26.38 -33.00 -27.35
C ARG A 145 26.85 -33.13 -28.80
N ILE A 146 27.50 -32.09 -29.33
CA ILE A 146 28.06 -32.09 -30.69
C ILE A 146 29.08 -33.23 -30.86
N ALA A 147 29.98 -33.42 -29.89
CA ALA A 147 30.97 -34.48 -29.93
C ALA A 147 30.31 -35.88 -29.95
N ILE A 148 29.28 -36.11 -29.14
CA ILE A 148 28.53 -37.38 -29.13
C ILE A 148 27.84 -37.62 -30.47
N GLU A 149 27.23 -36.60 -31.06
CA GLU A 149 26.57 -36.69 -32.37
C GLU A 149 27.59 -37.02 -33.48
N ALA A 150 28.76 -36.37 -33.47
CA ALA A 150 29.85 -36.64 -34.40
C ALA A 150 30.39 -38.07 -34.27
N ILE A 151 30.60 -38.56 -33.04
CA ILE A 151 31.03 -39.95 -32.78
C ILE A 151 29.98 -40.93 -33.27
N ARG A 152 28.69 -40.67 -33.06
CA ARG A 152 27.60 -41.54 -33.53
C ARG A 152 27.54 -41.58 -35.05
N ALA A 153 27.67 -40.42 -35.71
CA ALA A 153 27.72 -40.34 -37.17
C ALA A 153 28.91 -41.09 -37.75
N TYR A 154 30.09 -40.93 -37.14
CA TYR A 154 31.30 -41.66 -37.53
C TYR A 154 31.12 -43.18 -37.37
N LYS A 155 30.63 -43.64 -36.22
CA LYS A 155 30.36 -45.08 -35.99
C LYS A 155 29.39 -45.65 -37.03
N LYS A 156 28.34 -44.91 -37.39
CA LYS A 156 27.38 -45.33 -38.41
C LYS A 156 28.05 -45.43 -39.79
N ALA A 157 28.81 -44.42 -40.20
CA ALA A 157 29.51 -44.42 -41.48
C ALA A 157 30.51 -45.59 -41.59
N VAL A 158 31.23 -45.91 -40.50
CA VAL A 158 32.11 -47.08 -40.46
C VAL A 158 31.32 -48.38 -40.61
N ALA A 159 30.21 -48.55 -39.88
CA ALA A 159 29.36 -49.73 -40.00
C ALA A 159 28.79 -49.89 -41.43
N ASP A 160 28.29 -48.82 -42.02
CA ASP A 160 27.77 -48.80 -43.40
C ASP A 160 28.87 -49.17 -44.42
N SER A 161 30.12 -48.72 -44.20
CA SER A 161 31.26 -49.04 -45.07
C SER A 161 31.71 -50.50 -44.96
N VAL A 162 31.63 -51.11 -43.77
CA VAL A 162 31.99 -52.53 -43.56
C VAL A 162 30.95 -53.42 -44.24
N VAL A 163 29.67 -53.13 -44.08
CA VAL A 163 28.58 -53.86 -44.77
C VAL A 163 28.72 -53.77 -46.29
N ALA A 164 29.14 -52.62 -46.82
CA ALA A 164 29.38 -52.45 -48.25
C ALA A 164 30.62 -53.22 -48.78
N MET A 165 31.54 -53.66 -47.92
CA MET A 165 32.70 -54.47 -48.30
C MET A 165 32.43 -55.98 -48.23
N GLU A 166 31.38 -56.41 -47.51
CA GLU A 166 30.98 -57.81 -47.37
C GLU A 166 29.98 -58.28 -48.44
N HIS A 167 29.51 -57.37 -49.30
CA HIS A 167 28.65 -57.62 -50.47
C HIS A 167 29.41 -57.41 -51.79
#